data_AF-A0A1B6DH50-F1
#
_entry.id   AF-A0A1B6DH50-F1
#
_cell.length_a   1.000
_cell.length_b   1.000
_cell.length_c   1.000
_cell.angle_alpha   90.00
_cell.angle_beta   90.00
_cell.angle_gamma   90.00
#
_symmetry.space_group_name_H-M   'P 1'
#
loop_
_entity.id
_entity.type
_entity.pdbx_description
1 polymer ?
#
loop_
_entity_poly.entity_id
_entity_poly.type
_entity_poly.pdbx_seq_one_letter_code
_entity_poly.pdbx_strand_id
1 'polypeptide(L)'
;TTQDIYKDMLNMAEHFDFSSYPPDHPCHSTQNKKVIGKFKDEFNGISILESVSLRPKMYALLDERKIESKRAKGVKKVTVDKHITFKNYLDVLMSEEPICRTF
;
A
#
# COMPACT_ATOMS: atom_id res chain seq x y z
N THR A 1 17.71 0.36 -15.86
CA THR A 1 16.27 0.56 -15.61
C THR A 1 15.57 -0.74 -15.89
N THR A 2 14.79 -1.26 -14.95
CA THR A 2 13.99 -2.47 -15.15
C THR A 2 12.95 -2.24 -16.23
N GLN A 3 12.88 -3.14 -17.22
CA GLN A 3 11.87 -3.06 -18.27
C GLN A 3 10.53 -3.64 -17.83
N ASP A 4 10.55 -4.62 -16.91
CA ASP A 4 9.36 -5.30 -16.40
C ASP A 4 9.62 -5.80 -14.97
N ILE A 5 8.95 -5.18 -14.00
CA ILE A 5 9.11 -5.47 -12.57
C ILE A 5 8.67 -6.91 -12.27
N TYR A 6 7.68 -7.43 -12.99
CA TYR A 6 7.15 -8.77 -12.77
C TYR A 6 8.14 -9.86 -13.18
N LYS A 7 8.91 -9.63 -14.25
CA LYS A 7 10.00 -10.55 -14.64
C LYS A 7 11.12 -10.59 -13.61
N ASP A 8 11.47 -9.44 -13.05
CA ASP A 8 12.50 -9.37 -12.01
C ASP A 8 12.04 -10.07 -10.73
N MET A 9 10.76 -9.93 -10.36
CA MET A 9 10.16 -10.66 -9.24
C MET A 9 10.14 -12.18 -9.49
N LEU A 10 9.88 -12.62 -10.72
CA LEU A 10 9.95 -14.04 -11.10
C LEU A 10 11.37 -14.62 -10.99
N ASN A 11 12.40 -13.84 -11.34
CA ASN A 11 13.79 -14.27 -11.16
C ASN A 11 14.14 -14.50 -9.68
N MET A 12 13.46 -13.79 -8.77
CA MET A 12 13.62 -13.91 -7.33
C MET A 12 12.43 -14.64 -6.68
N ALA A 13 11.69 -15.47 -7.45
CA ALA A 13 10.43 -16.06 -7.00
C ALA A 13 10.54 -16.87 -5.71
N GLU A 14 11.72 -17.42 -5.42
CA GLU A 14 11.98 -18.12 -4.15
C GLU A 14 11.75 -17.24 -2.92
N HIS A 15 11.90 -15.92 -3.01
CA HIS A 15 11.75 -14.99 -1.89
C HIS A 15 10.34 -14.43 -1.74
N PHE A 16 9.46 -14.65 -2.72
CA PHE A 16 8.14 -14.03 -2.75
C PHE A 16 6.99 -15.03 -2.63
N ASP A 17 5.90 -14.61 -2.00
CA ASP A 17 4.60 -15.27 -1.98
C ASP A 17 3.67 -14.59 -3.00
N PHE A 18 3.48 -15.23 -4.14
CA PHE A 18 2.58 -14.76 -5.21
C PHE A 18 1.17 -15.37 -5.16
N SER A 19 0.82 -16.08 -4.09
CA SER A 19 -0.44 -16.83 -4.02
C SER A 19 -1.69 -15.95 -4.01
N SER A 20 -1.52 -14.64 -3.74
CA SER A 20 -2.61 -13.65 -3.67
C SER A 20 -2.90 -12.95 -5.01
N TYR A 21 -2.07 -13.16 -6.04
CA TYR A 21 -2.35 -12.63 -7.37
C TYR A 21 -3.57 -13.33 -7.99
N PRO A 22 -4.31 -12.67 -8.91
CA PRO A 22 -5.36 -13.32 -9.66
C PRO A 22 -4.79 -14.49 -10.48
N PRO A 23 -5.56 -15.57 -10.71
CA PRO A 23 -5.08 -16.78 -11.37
C PRO A 23 -4.64 -16.57 -12.82
N ASP A 24 -5.09 -15.50 -13.45
CA ASP A 24 -4.73 -15.10 -14.82
C ASP A 24 -3.39 -14.34 -14.88
N HIS A 25 -2.79 -14.00 -13.73
CA HIS A 25 -1.57 -13.21 -13.68
C HIS A 25 -0.32 -14.08 -13.91
N PRO A 26 0.67 -13.65 -14.72
CA PRO A 26 1.86 -14.44 -15.04
C PRO A 26 2.72 -14.80 -13.81
N CYS A 27 2.66 -14.00 -12.74
CA CYS A 27 3.38 -14.28 -11.49
C CYS A 27 2.62 -15.19 -10.52
N HIS A 28 1.35 -15.55 -10.79
CA HIS A 28 0.57 -16.34 -9.84
C HIS A 28 1.21 -17.71 -9.60
N SER A 29 1.57 -17.97 -8.34
CA SER A 29 2.11 -19.25 -7.91
C SER A 29 1.72 -19.55 -6.47
N THR A 30 1.37 -20.80 -6.18
CA THR A 30 0.98 -21.27 -4.85
C THR A 30 2.14 -21.89 -4.05
N GLN A 31 3.33 -21.99 -4.64
CA GLN A 31 4.50 -22.65 -4.02
C GLN A 31 4.87 -22.08 -2.65
N ASN A 32 4.88 -20.75 -2.51
CA ASN A 32 5.32 -20.05 -1.29
C ASN A 32 4.17 -19.55 -0.41
N LYS A 33 2.95 -20.07 -0.62
CA LYS A 33 1.75 -19.60 0.06
C LYS A 33 1.89 -19.66 1.58
N LYS A 34 1.86 -18.50 2.25
CA LYS A 34 1.96 -18.36 3.72
C LYS A 34 3.24 -18.93 4.34
N VAL A 35 4.32 -19.06 3.56
CA VAL A 35 5.64 -19.45 4.10
C VAL A 35 6.26 -18.25 4.83
N ILE A 36 6.74 -18.48 6.05
CA ILE A 36 7.31 -17.41 6.88
C ILE A 36 8.63 -16.91 6.28
N GLY A 37 8.88 -15.60 6.37
CA GLY A 37 10.09 -14.97 5.81
C GLY A 37 10.04 -14.73 4.30
N LYS A 38 8.93 -15.03 3.62
CA LYS A 38 8.70 -14.63 2.22
C LYS A 38 8.05 -13.25 2.14
N PHE A 39 8.48 -12.45 1.18
CA PHE A 39 7.89 -11.16 0.88
C PHE A 39 6.58 -11.36 0.13
N LYS A 40 5.60 -10.50 0.36
CA LYS A 40 4.36 -10.50 -0.41
C LYS A 40 4.11 -9.12 -0.98
N ASP A 41 3.44 -9.07 -2.11
CA ASP A 41 2.85 -7.85 -2.60
C ASP A 41 1.55 -7.57 -1.82
N GLU A 42 1.46 -6.39 -1.18
CA GLU A 42 0.28 -5.99 -0.41
C GLU A 42 -0.89 -5.54 -1.31
N PHE A 43 -0.61 -5.13 -2.54
CA PHE A 43 -1.62 -4.62 -3.48
C PHE A 43 -1.98 -5.63 -4.57
N ASN A 44 -1.42 -6.85 -4.54
CA ASN A 44 -1.74 -7.96 -5.44
C ASN A 44 -1.69 -7.56 -6.94
N GLY A 45 -0.66 -6.80 -7.34
CA GLY A 45 -0.45 -6.35 -8.72
C GLY A 45 -1.21 -5.09 -9.11
N ILE A 46 -1.89 -4.43 -8.16
CA ILE A 46 -2.63 -3.20 -8.41
C ILE A 46 -1.72 -2.02 -8.13
N SER A 47 -1.56 -1.14 -9.11
CA SER A 47 -0.64 -0.03 -8.96
C SER A 47 -1.19 1.03 -8.01
N ILE A 48 -0.30 1.65 -7.25
CA ILE A 48 -0.62 2.81 -6.42
C ILE A 48 -0.52 4.04 -7.33
N LEU A 49 -1.61 4.79 -7.45
CA LEU A 49 -1.64 6.03 -8.24
C LEU A 49 -1.09 7.21 -7.45
N GLU A 50 -1.58 7.38 -6.23
CA GLU A 50 -1.23 8.51 -5.39
C GLU A 50 -0.94 8.05 -3.96
N SER A 51 0.05 8.68 -3.33
CA SER A 51 0.41 8.40 -1.96
C SER A 51 0.66 9.70 -1.21
N VAL A 52 0.11 9.80 0.00
CA VAL A 52 0.33 10.93 0.90
C VAL A 52 0.82 10.39 2.23
N SER A 53 1.99 10.86 2.65
CA SER A 53 2.63 10.44 3.91
C SER A 53 2.90 11.66 4.76
N LEU A 54 2.20 11.77 5.90
CA LEU A 54 2.32 12.93 6.79
C LEU A 54 3.30 12.67 7.94
N ARG A 55 3.19 11.50 8.58
CA ARG A 55 4.01 11.10 9.74
C ARG A 55 4.19 9.58 9.76
N PRO A 56 5.11 9.03 10.57
CA PRO A 56 5.22 7.58 10.75
C PRO A 56 3.89 6.96 11.18
N LYS A 57 3.43 5.97 10.41
CA LYS A 57 2.12 5.29 10.58
C LYS A 57 0.90 6.22 10.41
N MET A 58 1.06 7.32 9.68
CA MET A 58 -0.01 8.23 9.27
C MET A 58 0.12 8.56 7.78
N TYR A 59 -0.66 7.87 6.95
CA TYR A 59 -0.58 7.95 5.50
C TYR A 59 -1.89 7.50 4.85
N ALA A 60 -2.07 7.91 3.59
CA ALA A 60 -3.16 7.47 2.73
C ALA A 60 -2.61 7.09 1.35
N LEU A 61 -3.17 6.03 0.77
CA LEU A 61 -2.81 5.49 -0.54
C LEU A 61 -4.08 5.39 -1.39
N LEU A 62 -3.98 5.78 -2.66
CA LEU A 62 -5.03 5.62 -3.66
C LEU A 62 -4.55 4.62 -4.72
N ASP A 63 -5.33 3.57 -4.93
CA ASP A 63 -5.04 2.56 -5.96
C ASP A 63 -5.70 2.90 -7.31
N GLU A 64 -5.36 2.14 -8.36
CA GLU A 64 -5.96 2.27 -9.70
C GLU A 64 -7.49 2.08 -9.72
N ARG A 65 -8.06 1.40 -8.73
CA ARG A 65 -9.51 1.19 -8.57
C ARG A 65 -10.19 2.35 -7.83
N LYS A 66 -9.42 3.39 -7.47
CA LYS A 66 -9.86 4.53 -6.65
C LYS A 66 -10.30 4.12 -5.23
N ILE A 67 -9.75 3.03 -4.71
CA ILE A 67 -9.97 2.58 -3.34
C ILE A 67 -8.91 3.21 -2.44
N GLU A 68 -9.36 3.85 -1.37
CA GLU A 68 -8.48 4.51 -0.40
C GLU A 68 -8.04 3.56 0.72
N SER A 69 -6.73 3.37 0.88
CA SER A 69 -6.16 2.69 2.05
C SER A 69 -5.54 3.71 3.00
N LYS A 70 -6.10 3.82 4.20
CA LYS A 70 -5.76 4.88 5.17
C LYS A 70 -5.17 4.31 6.46
N ARG A 71 -4.21 5.03 7.04
CA ARG A 71 -3.65 4.77 8.37
C ARG A 71 -3.49 6.09 9.11
N ALA A 72 -3.97 6.14 10.36
CA ALA A 72 -3.75 7.25 11.27
C ALA A 72 -3.46 6.70 12.67
N LYS A 73 -2.20 6.71 13.08
CA LYS A 73 -1.78 6.27 14.42
C LYS A 73 -2.49 7.09 15.50
N GLY A 74 -3.05 6.41 16.49
CA GLY A 74 -3.75 7.03 17.63
C GLY A 74 -5.22 7.31 17.39
N VAL A 75 -5.71 7.19 16.16
CA VAL A 75 -7.13 7.37 15.81
C VAL A 75 -7.80 6.00 15.71
N LYS A 76 -9.03 5.89 16.21
CA LYS A 76 -9.83 4.66 16.08
C LYS A 76 -10.09 4.35 14.61
N LYS A 77 -9.90 3.09 14.21
CA LYS A 77 -10.09 2.63 12.81
C LYS A 77 -11.46 3.03 12.24
N VAL A 78 -12.53 2.86 13.02
CA VAL A 78 -13.91 3.23 12.61
C VAL A 78 -14.03 4.72 12.28
N THR A 79 -13.33 5.59 13.01
CA THR A 79 -13.31 7.03 12.75
C THR A 79 -12.56 7.32 11.45
N VAL A 80 -11.39 6.69 11.25
CA VAL A 80 -10.60 6.84 10.02
C VAL A 80 -11.40 6.41 8.80
N ASP A 81 -12.07 5.26 8.86
CA ASP A 81 -12.79 4.70 7.72
C ASP A 81 -14.06 5.51 7.37
N LYS A 82 -14.73 6.12 8.36
CA LYS A 82 -15.99 6.86 8.15
C LYS A 82 -15.84 8.36 7.89
N HIS A 83 -14.84 9.01 8.50
CA HIS A 83 -14.77 10.47 8.55
C HIS A 83 -13.52 11.06 7.89
N ILE A 84 -12.48 10.25 7.65
CA ILE A 84 -11.23 10.74 7.08
C ILE A 84 -11.13 10.22 5.64
N THR A 85 -10.90 11.12 4.70
CA THR A 85 -10.74 10.82 3.27
C THR A 85 -9.31 11.05 2.82
N PHE A 86 -8.92 10.53 1.66
CA PHE A 86 -7.61 10.81 1.06
C PHE A 86 -7.39 12.32 0.89
N LYS A 87 -8.45 13.04 0.48
CA LYS A 87 -8.43 14.50 0.35
C LYS A 87 -8.00 15.21 1.64
N ASN A 88 -8.46 14.76 2.81
CA ASN A 88 -8.03 15.38 4.07
C ASN A 88 -6.52 15.26 4.30
N TYR A 89 -5.89 14.16 3.88
CA TYR A 89 -4.43 14.04 3.97
C TYR A 89 -3.74 14.97 2.99
N LEU A 90 -4.27 15.10 1.77
CA LEU A 90 -3.74 16.00 0.75
C LEU A 90 -3.86 17.47 1.18
N ASP A 91 -5.01 17.87 1.71
CA ASP A 91 -5.25 19.22 2.22
C ASP A 91 -4.24 19.59 3.31
N VAL A 92 -3.96 18.65 4.24
CA VAL A 92 -2.94 18.85 5.30
C VAL A 92 -1.54 18.93 4.72
N LEU A 93 -1.21 18.08 3.74
CA LEU A 93 0.11 18.10 3.08
C LEU A 93 0.34 19.42 2.34
N MET A 94 -0.71 19.96 1.72
CA MET A 94 -0.66 21.21 0.96
C MET A 94 -0.84 22.45 1.83
N SER A 95 -1.32 22.29 3.08
CA SER A 95 -1.41 23.40 4.01
C SER A 95 -0.02 23.87 4.43
N GLU A 96 0.16 25.18 4.54
CA GLU A 96 1.38 25.78 5.05
C GLU A 96 1.45 25.74 6.59
N GLU A 97 0.43 25.17 7.25
CA GLU A 97 0.39 25.10 8.70
C GLU A 97 1.40 24.07 9.22
N PRO A 98 2.21 24.43 10.24
CA PRO A 98 3.14 23.49 10.82
C PRO A 98 2.38 22.33 11.44
N ILE A 99 2.78 21.12 11.07
CA ILE A 99 2.24 19.86 11.58
C ILE A 99 2.70 19.72 13.06
N CYS A 100 1.96 20.34 13.98
CA CYS A 100 2.30 20.36 15.40
C CYS A 100 2.13 18.99 16.06
N ARG A 101 3.12 18.57 16.88
CA ARG A 101 3.00 17.48 17.85
C ARG A 101 2.70 18.09 19.20
N THR A 102 1.48 17.94 19.69
CA THR A 102 1.20 18.07 21.11
C THR A 102 1.78 16.85 21.83
N PHE A 103 2.66 17.09 22.79
CA PHE A 103 3.27 16.08 23.67
C PHE A 103 2.32 15.72 24.80
#